data_AF-A0A5J4P423-F1
#
_entry.id   AF-A0A5J4P423-F1
#
_cell.length_a   1.000
_cell.length_b   1.000
_cell.length_c   1.000
_cell.angle_alpha   90.00
_cell.angle_beta   90.00
_cell.angle_gamma   90.00
#
_symmetry.space_group_name_H-M   'P 1'
#
loop_
_entity.id
_entity.type
_entity.pdbx_description
1 polymer ?
#
loop_
_entity_poly.entity_id
_entity_poly.type
_entity_poly.pdbx_seq_one_letter_code
_entity_poly.pdbx_strand_id
1 'polypeptide(L)' 'APVVHLKDASQNAGAASRLMNKHSRMEFIRELNEDYQVLREKHNSTVVELVSLEEARKKKLKLF' A
#
# COMPACT_ATOMS: atom_id res chain seq x y z
N ALA A 1 -10.54 -6.62 -13.24
CA ALA A 1 -9.82 -7.74 -12.60
C ALA A 1 -9.20 -7.25 -11.29
N PRO A 2 -9.12 -8.06 -10.22
CA PRO A 2 -8.53 -7.63 -8.95
C PRO A 2 -7.01 -7.47 -9.08
N VAL A 3 -6.45 -6.44 -8.45
CA VAL A 3 -5.00 -6.19 -8.37
C VAL A 3 -4.54 -6.60 -6.98
N VAL A 4 -3.54 -7.47 -6.90
CA VAL A 4 -3.01 -7.99 -5.64
C VAL A 4 -1.52 -7.69 -5.57
N HIS A 5 -1.10 -6.96 -4.54
CA HIS A 5 0.30 -6.83 -4.17
C HIS A 5 0.70 -7.98 -3.23
N LEU A 6 1.82 -8.64 -3.52
CA LEU A 6 2.38 -9.73 -2.73
C LEU A 6 3.81 -9.39 -2.34
N LYS A 7 4.16 -9.69 -1.09
CA LYS A 7 5.47 -9.37 -0.52
C LYS A 7 6.60 -10.18 -1.14
N ASP A 8 6.33 -11.46 -1.41
CA ASP A 8 7.30 -12.38 -2.01
C ASP A 8 6.59 -13.47 -2.82
N ALA A 9 7.38 -14.22 -3.60
CA ALA A 9 6.88 -15.23 -4.52
C ALA A 9 6.23 -16.44 -3.81
N SER A 10 6.56 -16.70 -2.54
CA SER A 10 5.98 -17.83 -1.81
C SER A 10 4.47 -17.67 -1.61
N GLN A 11 3.99 -16.43 -1.56
CA GLN A 11 2.58 -16.10 -1.37
C GLN A 11 1.74 -16.21 -2.66
N ASN A 12 2.39 -16.27 -3.85
CA ASN A 12 1.70 -16.27 -5.15
C ASN A 12 0.73 -17.44 -5.28
N ALA A 13 1.16 -18.65 -4.91
CA ALA A 13 0.34 -19.84 -5.04
C ALA A 13 -0.93 -19.77 -4.17
N GLY A 14 -0.80 -19.28 -2.94
CA GLY A 14 -1.93 -19.10 -2.02
C GLY A 14 -2.93 -18.07 -2.54
N ALA A 15 -2.44 -16.91 -2.97
CA ALA A 15 -3.29 -15.85 -3.54
C ALA A 15 -4.00 -16.31 -4.82
N ALA A 16 -3.30 -16.99 -5.72
CA ALA A 16 -3.88 -17.52 -6.96
C ALA A 16 -4.98 -18.56 -6.66
N SER A 17 -4.75 -19.47 -5.72
CA SER A 17 -5.73 -20.48 -5.32
C SER A 17 -7.05 -19.85 -4.82
N ARG A 18 -6.96 -18.82 -3.95
CA ARG A 18 -8.13 -18.06 -3.47
C ARG A 18 -8.87 -17.34 -4.60
N LEU A 19 -8.16 -16.81 -5.59
CA LEU A 19 -8.76 -16.12 -6.73
C LEU A 19 -9.44 -17.07 -7.73
N MET A 20 -8.93 -18.28 -7.89
CA MET A 20 -9.46 -19.28 -8.83
C MET A 20 -10.68 -20.02 -8.26
N ASN A 21 -10.79 -20.15 -6.94
CA ASN A 21 -11.91 -20.81 -6.29
C ASN A 21 -13.15 -19.91 -6.28
N LYS A 22 -14.26 -20.40 -6.87
CA LYS A 22 -15.53 -19.66 -7.01
C LYS A 22 -16.16 -19.25 -5.68
N HIS A 23 -15.94 -20.02 -4.61
CA HIS A 23 -16.52 -19.74 -3.30
C HIS A 23 -15.73 -18.68 -2.54
N SER A 24 -14.40 -18.78 -2.52
CA SER A 24 -13.54 -17.86 -1.76
C SER A 24 -13.14 -16.61 -2.52
N ARG A 25 -13.30 -16.56 -3.85
CA ARG A 25 -12.94 -15.40 -4.67
C ARG A 25 -13.66 -14.12 -4.23
N MET A 26 -14.97 -14.18 -4.02
CA MET A 26 -15.76 -12.99 -3.69
C MET A 26 -15.40 -12.46 -2.30
N GLU A 27 -15.22 -13.35 -1.33
CA GLU A 27 -14.79 -13.00 0.02
C GLU A 27 -13.38 -12.40 0.02
N PHE A 28 -12.44 -13.01 -0.70
CA PHE A 28 -11.07 -12.52 -0.81
C PHE A 28 -11.00 -11.13 -1.46
N ILE A 29 -11.79 -10.88 -2.51
CA ILE A 29 -11.83 -9.55 -3.15
C ILE A 29 -12.42 -8.50 -2.18
N ARG A 30 -13.44 -8.87 -1.39
CA ARG A 30 -14.03 -7.97 -0.39
C ARG A 30 -13.01 -7.58 0.68
N GLU A 31 -12.36 -8.58 1.29
CA GLU A 31 -11.30 -8.40 2.29
C GLU A 31 -10.17 -7.51 1.74
N LEU A 32 -9.68 -7.81 0.53
CA LEU A 32 -8.62 -7.04 -0.12
C LEU A 32 -9.00 -5.56 -0.36
N ASN A 33 -10.24 -5.31 -0.76
CA ASN A 33 -10.71 -3.95 -1.00
C ASN A 33 -10.83 -3.14 0.31
N GLU A 34 -11.30 -3.77 1.37
CA GLU A 34 -11.38 -3.19 2.72
C GLU A 34 -9.98 -2.84 3.23
N ASP A 35 -9.04 -3.77 3.14
CA ASP A 35 -7.64 -3.56 3.54
C ASP A 35 -7.00 -2.40 2.77
N TYR A 36 -7.19 -2.35 1.45
CA TYR A 36 -6.66 -1.28 0.63
C TYR A 36 -7.32 0.07 0.91
N GLN A 37 -8.59 0.08 1.28
CA GLN A 37 -9.26 1.32 1.69
C GLN A 37 -8.65 1.85 2.99
N VAL A 38 -8.52 1.01 4.01
CA VAL A 38 -7.92 1.38 5.30
C VAL A 38 -6.48 1.89 5.11
N LEU A 39 -5.68 1.23 4.25
CA LEU A 39 -4.32 1.67 3.96
C LEU A 39 -4.27 3.05 3.28
N ARG A 40 -5.17 3.33 2.33
CA ARG A 40 -5.25 4.65 1.69
C ARG A 40 -5.66 5.74 2.67
N GLU A 41 -6.65 5.47 3.50
CA GLU A 41 -7.12 6.43 4.52
C GLU A 41 -6.00 6.76 5.51
N LYS A 42 -5.27 5.74 5.99
CA LYS A 42 -4.11 5.92 6.87
C LYS A 42 -2.97 6.70 6.20
N HIS A 43 -2.70 6.45 4.92
CA HIS A 43 -1.68 7.19 4.20
C HIS A 43 -2.09 8.65 3.98
N ASN A 44 -3.34 8.91 3.62
CA ASN A 44 -3.85 10.26 3.38
C ASN A 44 -3.88 11.12 4.65
N SER A 45 -4.05 10.50 5.84
CA SER A 45 -3.96 11.23 7.11
C SER A 45 -2.53 11.56 7.52
N THR A 46 -1.52 10.94 6.89
CA THR A 46 -0.11 11.23 7.15
C THR A 46 0.31 12.45 6.33
N VAL A 47 -0.03 13.64 6.84
CA VAL A 47 0.47 14.90 6.28
C VAL A 47 1.88 15.14 6.83
N VAL A 48 2.87 15.10 5.95
CA VAL A 48 4.22 15.60 6.27
C VAL A 48 4.22 17.10 6.01
N GLU A 49 4.63 17.89 7.00
CA GLU A 49 4.82 19.33 6.78
C GLU A 49 5.91 19.55 5.73
N LEU A 50 5.51 19.98 4.55
CA LEU A 50 6.41 20.35 3.47
C LEU A 50 6.86 21.79 3.68
N VAL A 51 8.17 21.97 3.86
CA VAL A 51 8.79 23.31 3.83
C VAL A 51 9.03 23.76 2.40
N SER A 52 9.16 25.06 2.18
CA SER A 52 9.53 25.58 0.87
C SER A 52 10.93 25.10 0.44
N LEU A 53 11.16 25.07 -0.87
CA LEU A 53 12.44 24.64 -1.43
C LEU A 53 13.62 25.52 -0.94
N GLU A 54 13.38 26.81 -0.72
CA GLU A 54 14.38 27.71 -0.16
C GLU A 54 14.71 27.40 1.30
N GLU A 55 13.69 27.13 2.13
CA GLU A 55 13.86 26.75 3.53
C GLU A 55 14.55 25.40 3.68
N ALA A 56 14.23 24.43 2.81
CA ALA A 56 14.92 23.14 2.76
C ALA A 56 16.42 23.31 2.43
N ARG A 57 16.75 24.19 1.47
CA ARG A 57 18.15 24.51 1.14
C ARG A 57 18.90 25.18 2.30
N LYS A 58 18.23 26.06 3.06
CA LYS A 58 18.82 26.69 4.25
C LYS A 58 19.06 25.70 5.38
N LYS A 59 18.16 24.73 5.58
CA LYS A 59 18.26 23.67 6.59
C LYS A 59 19.17 22.50 6.17
N LYS A 60 19.94 22.65 5.09
CA LYS A 60 20.90 21.63 4.63
C LYS A 60 21.90 21.30 5.74
N LEU A 61 22.03 20.01 6.08
CA LEU A 61 23.07 19.52 6.99
C LEU A 61 24.46 19.85 6.42
N LYS A 62 25.22 20.66 7.16
CA LYS A 62 26.64 20.90 6.90
C LYS A 62 27.44 19.81 7.60
N LEU A 63 27.60 18.71 6.88
CA LEU A 63 28.60 17.71 7.22
C LEU A 63 29.87 18.21 6.53
N PHE A 64 30.84 18.65 7.34
CA PHE A 64 32.14 19.24 6.96
C PHE A 64 32.11 20.74 6.61
#